data_AF-A0A7X9F8F9-F1
#
_entry.id   AF-A0A7X9F8F9-F1
#
_cell.length_a   1.000
_cell.length_b   1.000
_cell.length_c   1.000
_cell.angle_alpha   90.00
_cell.angle_beta   90.00
_cell.angle_gamma   90.00
#
_symmetry.space_group_name_H-M   'P 1'
#
loop_
_entity.id
_entity.type
_entity.pdbx_description
1 polymer ?
#
loop_
_entity_poly.entity_id
_entity_poly.type
_entity_poly.pdbx_seq_one_letter_code
_entity_poly.pdbx_strand_id
1 'polypeptide(L)'
;MSNIKEEFFKNTYSYLLRMTEKNIPADQVIKVISQIKAFVESKCKSITTSQLRNIYSRIISMSDEDLTSLQLIRPKLAYIAARQQNKQAREIVEFFDELITQVKMPEQFRSFKIFFESVVAYRKYYEK
;
A
#
# COMPACT_ATOMS: atom_id res chain seq x y z
N MET A 1 -12.34 11.68 -1.58
CA MET A 1 -11.06 11.36 -2.25
C MET A 1 -10.01 11.23 -1.16
N SER A 2 -9.22 10.15 -1.16
CA SER A 2 -8.32 9.83 -0.06
C SER A 2 -7.30 10.95 0.18
N ASN A 3 -7.33 11.55 1.37
CA ASN A 3 -6.42 12.63 1.77
C ASN A 3 -4.94 12.20 1.69
N ILE A 4 -4.66 10.91 1.83
CA ILE A 4 -3.29 10.35 1.83
C ILE A 4 -2.56 10.60 0.51
N LYS A 5 -3.25 10.49 -0.62
CA LYS A 5 -2.64 10.71 -1.95
C LYS A 5 -2.13 12.14 -2.08
N GLU A 6 -2.98 13.12 -1.77
CA GLU A 6 -2.61 14.54 -1.84
C GLU A 6 -1.58 14.93 -0.76
N GLU A 7 -1.71 14.37 0.45
CA GLU A 7 -0.84 14.70 1.59
C GLU A 7 0.58 14.14 1.43
N PHE A 8 0.74 12.89 0.97
CA PHE A 8 2.04 12.21 0.93
C PHE A 8 2.58 11.96 -0.46
N PHE A 9 1.71 11.79 -1.47
CA PHE A 9 2.09 11.24 -2.77
C PHE A 9 1.70 12.12 -3.97
N LYS A 10 1.37 13.40 -3.76
CA LYS A 10 0.84 14.30 -4.80
C LYS A 10 1.56 14.21 -6.17
N ASN A 11 2.90 14.23 -6.14
CA ASN A 11 3.74 14.19 -7.34
C ASN A 11 4.44 12.84 -7.56
N THR A 12 4.16 11.86 -6.72
CA THR A 12 4.88 10.58 -6.69
C THR A 12 3.98 9.36 -6.69
N TYR A 13 2.66 9.57 -6.69
CA TYR A 13 1.66 8.52 -6.59
C TYR A 13 1.80 7.46 -7.69
N SER A 14 2.06 7.89 -8.93
CA SER A 14 2.27 6.96 -10.05
C SER A 14 3.48 6.05 -9.84
N TYR A 15 4.52 6.50 -9.13
CA TYR A 15 5.71 5.69 -8.89
C TYR A 15 5.47 4.55 -7.90
N LEU A 16 4.42 4.59 -7.07
CA LEU A 16 4.06 3.49 -6.17
C LEU A 16 3.80 2.18 -6.93
N LEU A 17 3.37 2.25 -8.19
CA LEU A 17 3.12 1.11 -9.06
C LEU A 17 4.19 0.94 -10.16
N ARG A 18 5.31 1.64 -10.06
CA ARG A 18 6.38 1.66 -11.08
C ARG A 18 7.79 1.48 -10.51
N MET A 19 7.91 1.15 -9.23
CA MET A 19 9.21 1.02 -8.53
C MET A 19 10.12 -0.06 -9.13
N THR A 20 9.56 -1.05 -9.83
CA THR A 20 10.33 -2.13 -10.48
C THR A 20 10.60 -1.89 -11.96
N GLU A 21 10.21 -0.74 -12.51
CA GLU A 21 10.48 -0.43 -13.92
C GLU A 21 11.99 -0.27 -14.16
N LYS A 22 12.50 -0.85 -15.26
CA LYS A 22 13.94 -0.87 -15.56
C LYS A 22 14.60 0.51 -15.64
N ASN A 23 13.83 1.55 -16.01
CA ASN A 23 14.35 2.89 -16.28
C ASN A 23 13.91 3.92 -15.23
N ILE A 24 13.46 3.49 -14.04
CA ILE A 24 13.14 4.43 -12.97
C ILE A 24 14.43 5.00 -12.36
N PRO A 25 14.60 6.33 -12.29
CA PRO A 25 15.76 6.92 -11.62
C PRO A 25 15.79 6.59 -10.12
N ALA A 26 16.98 6.26 -9.59
CA ALA A 26 17.14 5.83 -8.20
C ALA A 26 16.69 6.90 -7.18
N ASP A 27 16.89 8.19 -7.50
CA ASP A 27 16.41 9.33 -6.70
C ASP A 27 14.87 9.34 -6.56
N GLN A 28 14.14 8.93 -7.61
CA GLN A 28 12.67 8.81 -7.54
C GLN A 28 12.26 7.66 -6.61
N VAL A 29 12.95 6.52 -6.68
CA VAL A 29 12.70 5.40 -5.77
C VAL A 29 12.98 5.81 -4.31
N ILE A 30 14.11 6.45 -4.05
CA ILE A 30 14.48 6.95 -2.70
C ILE A 30 13.40 7.90 -2.17
N LYS A 31 12.92 8.82 -3.02
CA LYS A 31 11.87 9.78 -2.67
C LYS A 31 10.56 9.08 -2.30
N VAL A 32 10.12 8.13 -3.11
CA VAL A 32 8.89 7.36 -2.88
C VAL A 32 8.98 6.54 -1.58
N ILE A 33 10.09 5.85 -1.34
CA ILE A 33 10.32 5.10 -0.10
C ILE A 33 10.29 6.01 1.13
N SER A 34 10.90 7.20 1.02
CA SER A 34 10.86 8.20 2.10
C SER A 34 9.45 8.70 2.39
N GLN A 35 8.61 8.86 1.36
CA GLN A 35 7.20 9.23 1.52
C GLN A 35 6.35 8.08 2.08
N ILE A 36 6.63 6.82 1.71
CA ILE A 36 5.98 5.65 2.33
C ILE A 36 6.29 5.62 3.83
N LYS A 37 7.54 5.84 4.21
CA LYS A 37 7.95 5.93 5.63
C LYS A 37 7.16 7.01 6.37
N ALA A 38 7.11 8.24 5.83
CA ALA A 38 6.39 9.36 6.44
C ALA A 38 4.88 9.11 6.55
N PHE A 39 4.27 8.54 5.51
CA PHE A 39 2.86 8.11 5.50
C PHE A 39 2.59 7.12 6.64
N VAL A 40 3.41 6.09 6.77
CA VAL A 40 3.22 5.03 7.76
C VAL A 40 3.39 5.55 9.19
N GLU A 41 4.41 6.37 9.43
CA GLU A 41 4.64 7.00 10.74
C GLU A 41 3.47 7.88 11.18
N SER A 42 2.91 8.64 10.25
CA SER A 42 1.87 9.63 10.53
C SER A 42 0.46 9.01 10.64
N LYS A 43 0.10 8.12 9.70
CA LYS A 43 -1.30 7.67 9.53
C LYS A 43 -1.54 6.26 10.04
N CYS A 44 -0.57 5.34 9.95
CA CYS A 44 -0.83 3.91 10.16
C CYS A 44 -0.86 3.46 11.64
N LYS A 45 -0.83 4.37 12.61
CA LYS A 45 -0.91 4.03 14.04
C LYS A 45 -2.18 3.29 14.41
N SER A 46 -3.30 3.59 13.73
CA SER A 46 -4.62 2.98 13.98
C SER A 46 -4.77 1.54 13.48
N ILE A 47 -3.80 1.02 12.71
CA ILE A 47 -3.81 -0.35 12.19
C ILE A 47 -2.62 -1.09 12.79
N THR A 48 -2.82 -2.29 13.32
CA THR A 48 -1.73 -3.08 13.91
C THR A 48 -0.88 -3.73 12.83
N THR A 49 0.38 -4.04 13.15
CA THR A 49 1.25 -4.79 12.21
C THR A 49 0.62 -6.13 11.82
N SER A 50 -0.03 -6.82 12.77
CA SER A 50 -0.71 -8.10 12.51
C SER A 50 -1.84 -7.98 11.49
N GLN A 51 -2.62 -6.89 11.54
CA GLN A 51 -3.70 -6.65 10.57
C GLN A 51 -3.14 -6.44 9.16
N LEU A 52 -2.10 -5.61 9.00
CA LEU A 52 -1.43 -5.41 7.72
C LEU A 52 -0.76 -6.69 7.22
N ARG A 53 -0.07 -7.42 8.10
CA ARG A 53 0.60 -8.69 7.78
C ARG A 53 -0.38 -9.73 7.26
N ASN A 54 -1.55 -9.87 7.88
CA ASN A 54 -2.57 -10.85 7.46
C ASN A 54 -3.09 -10.59 6.03
N ILE A 55 -3.12 -9.33 5.60
CA ILE A 55 -3.45 -8.98 4.22
C ILE A 55 -2.24 -9.24 3.32
N TYR A 56 -1.07 -8.73 3.72
CA TYR A 56 0.19 -8.86 3.00
C TYR A 56 0.52 -10.32 2.66
N SER A 57 0.40 -11.23 3.62
CA SER A 57 0.69 -12.66 3.44
C SER A 57 -0.15 -13.29 2.32
N ARG A 58 -1.37 -12.80 2.09
CA ARG A 58 -2.22 -13.27 0.99
C ARG A 58 -1.83 -12.65 -0.35
N ILE A 59 -1.36 -11.40 -0.34
CA ILE A 59 -0.94 -10.68 -1.56
C ILE A 59 0.38 -11.26 -2.07
N ILE A 60 1.35 -11.48 -1.19
CA ILE A 60 2.70 -11.91 -1.58
C ILE A 60 2.71 -13.34 -2.14
N SER A 61 1.77 -14.18 -1.71
CA SER A 61 1.62 -15.56 -2.21
C SER A 61 0.98 -15.66 -3.59
N MET A 62 0.40 -14.57 -4.13
CA MET A 62 -0.19 -14.57 -5.47
C MET A 62 0.90 -14.51 -6.54
N SER A 63 0.67 -15.11 -7.69
CA SER A 63 1.50 -14.86 -8.88
C SER A 63 1.34 -13.41 -9.34
N ASP A 64 2.36 -12.82 -9.96
CA ASP A 64 2.29 -11.45 -10.49
C ASP A 64 1.24 -11.34 -11.63
N GLU A 65 0.90 -12.45 -12.27
CA GLU A 65 -0.11 -12.56 -13.34
C GLU A 65 -1.54 -12.68 -12.79
N ASP A 66 -1.72 -13.00 -11.50
CA ASP A 66 -3.04 -13.21 -10.90
C ASP A 66 -3.68 -11.90 -10.43
N LEU A 67 -3.90 -11.01 -11.39
CA LEU A 67 -4.49 -9.70 -11.17
C LEU A 67 -5.94 -9.79 -10.68
N THR A 68 -6.67 -10.84 -11.08
CA THR A 68 -8.05 -11.08 -10.64
C THR A 68 -8.11 -11.35 -9.14
N SER A 69 -7.28 -12.27 -8.63
CA SER A 69 -7.24 -12.54 -7.19
C SER A 69 -6.85 -11.33 -6.37
N LEU A 70 -5.96 -10.47 -6.91
CA LEU A 70 -5.64 -9.19 -6.27
C LEU A 70 -6.89 -8.30 -6.15
N GLN A 71 -7.70 -8.14 -7.20
CA GLN A 71 -8.93 -7.35 -7.12
C GLN A 71 -9.92 -7.91 -6.09
N LEU A 72 -9.97 -9.24 -5.94
CA LEU A 72 -10.85 -9.91 -4.98
C LEU A 72 -10.44 -9.73 -3.50
N ILE A 73 -9.28 -9.11 -3.20
CA ILE A 73 -8.92 -8.79 -1.81
C ILE A 73 -9.66 -7.56 -1.28
N ARG A 74 -10.13 -6.68 -2.17
CA ARG A 74 -10.69 -5.36 -1.86
C ARG A 74 -11.84 -5.42 -0.83
N PRO A 75 -12.83 -6.34 -0.94
CA PRO A 75 -13.88 -6.47 0.08
C PRO A 75 -13.34 -6.84 1.48
N LYS A 76 -12.26 -7.63 1.55
CA LYS A 76 -11.61 -8.01 2.82
C LYS A 76 -10.94 -6.80 3.47
N LEU A 77 -10.34 -5.91 2.68
CA LEU A 77 -9.80 -4.64 3.17
C LEU A 77 -10.91 -3.77 3.78
N ALA A 78 -12.02 -3.59 3.06
CA ALA A 78 -13.17 -2.81 3.53
C ALA A 78 -13.72 -3.36 4.86
N TYR A 79 -13.84 -4.68 4.98
CA TYR A 79 -14.26 -5.34 6.22
C TYR A 79 -13.33 -5.06 7.40
N ILE A 80 -12.01 -5.08 7.19
CA ILE A 80 -11.02 -4.77 8.24
C ILE A 80 -11.18 -3.32 8.72
N ALA A 81 -11.36 -2.38 7.80
CA ALA A 81 -11.60 -0.97 8.11
C ALA A 81 -12.89 -0.75 8.89
N ALA A 82 -13.98 -1.41 8.49
CA ALA A 82 -15.27 -1.32 9.17
C ALA A 82 -15.17 -1.80 10.63
N ARG A 83 -14.40 -2.87 10.90
CA ARG A 83 -14.20 -3.42 12.25
C ARG A 83 -13.40 -2.51 13.19
N GLN A 84 -12.52 -1.64 12.68
CA GLN A 84 -11.72 -0.77 13.55
C GLN A 84 -12.53 0.35 14.19
N GLN A 85 -13.74 0.66 13.68
CA GLN A 85 -14.53 1.83 14.08
C GLN A 85 -13.72 3.15 14.11
N ASN A 86 -12.63 3.21 13.33
CA ASN A 86 -11.67 4.31 13.32
C ASN A 86 -11.61 4.91 11.92
N LYS A 87 -11.84 6.23 11.83
CA LYS A 87 -11.82 6.97 10.56
C LYS A 87 -10.47 6.85 9.83
N GLN A 88 -9.35 6.91 10.55
CA GLN A 88 -8.02 6.78 9.95
C GLN A 88 -7.81 5.40 9.32
N ALA A 89 -8.31 4.34 9.96
CA ALA A 89 -8.24 3.00 9.41
C ALA A 89 -9.03 2.88 8.09
N ARG A 90 -10.16 3.58 7.98
CA ARG A 90 -10.94 3.65 6.73
C ARG A 90 -10.18 4.40 5.64
N GLU A 91 -9.62 5.56 5.94
CA GLU A 91 -8.83 6.35 4.98
C GLU A 91 -7.63 5.57 4.40
N ILE A 92 -6.92 4.82 5.25
CA ILE A 92 -5.81 3.95 4.82
C ILE A 92 -6.30 2.82 3.91
N VAL A 93 -7.40 2.17 4.28
CA VAL A 93 -7.96 1.09 3.47
C VAL A 93 -8.45 1.61 2.13
N GLU A 94 -9.13 2.76 2.10
CA GLU A 94 -9.56 3.41 0.86
C GLU A 94 -8.37 3.76 -0.04
N PHE A 95 -7.24 4.20 0.54
CA PHE A 95 -6.01 4.44 -0.21
C PHE A 95 -5.45 3.15 -0.83
N PHE A 96 -5.40 2.06 -0.08
CA PHE A 96 -4.97 0.76 -0.63
C PHE A 96 -5.95 0.26 -1.71
N ASP A 97 -7.25 0.45 -1.50
CA ASP A 97 -8.27 0.10 -2.48
C ASP A 97 -8.08 0.87 -3.79
N GLU A 98 -7.88 2.19 -3.71
CA GLU A 98 -7.60 3.05 -4.86
C GLU A 98 -6.35 2.58 -5.62
N LEU A 99 -5.26 2.25 -4.92
CA LEU A 99 -4.04 1.72 -5.55
C LEU A 99 -4.28 0.37 -6.22
N ILE A 100 -4.98 -0.56 -5.55
CA ILE A 100 -5.26 -1.88 -6.11
C ILE A 100 -6.08 -1.77 -7.41
N THR A 101 -7.05 -0.85 -7.47
CA THR A 101 -7.85 -0.69 -8.70
C THR A 101 -7.01 -0.31 -9.93
N GLN A 102 -5.84 0.30 -9.72
CA GLN A 102 -4.93 0.75 -10.77
C GLN A 102 -3.93 -0.31 -11.22
N VAL A 103 -3.84 -1.44 -10.50
CA VAL A 103 -2.98 -2.55 -10.89
C VAL A 103 -3.65 -3.32 -12.05
N LYS A 104 -3.11 -3.15 -13.26
CA LYS A 104 -3.60 -3.74 -14.52
C LYS A 104 -2.56 -4.60 -15.24
N MET A 105 -1.31 -4.59 -14.79
CA MET A 105 -0.22 -5.35 -15.39
C MET A 105 0.66 -6.01 -14.32
N PRO A 106 1.33 -7.14 -14.62
CA PRO A 106 2.18 -7.85 -13.67
C PRO A 106 3.27 -6.99 -13.01
N GLU A 107 3.90 -6.07 -13.76
CA GLU A 107 4.95 -5.18 -13.26
C GLU A 107 4.40 -4.20 -12.22
N GLN A 108 3.17 -3.73 -12.41
CA GLN A 108 2.49 -2.89 -11.43
C GLN A 108 2.15 -3.68 -10.18
N PHE A 109 1.77 -4.95 -10.33
CA PHE A 109 1.51 -5.81 -9.18
C PHE A 109 2.80 -6.07 -8.39
N ARG A 110 3.92 -6.32 -9.07
CA ARG A 110 5.22 -6.45 -8.42
C ARG A 110 5.62 -5.19 -7.66
N SER A 111 5.43 -4.01 -8.25
CA SER A 111 5.66 -2.74 -7.56
C SER A 111 4.72 -2.53 -6.37
N PHE A 112 3.44 -2.91 -6.50
CA PHE A 112 2.48 -2.88 -5.40
C PHE A 112 2.89 -3.79 -4.24
N LYS A 113 3.42 -4.99 -4.51
CA LYS A 113 3.96 -5.89 -3.48
C LYS A 113 5.08 -5.23 -2.68
N ILE A 114 6.03 -4.58 -3.35
CA ILE A 114 7.12 -3.82 -2.70
C ILE A 114 6.57 -2.66 -1.85
N PHE A 115 5.58 -1.93 -2.37
CA PHE A 115 4.93 -0.86 -1.63
C PHE A 115 4.27 -1.41 -0.34
N PHE A 116 3.50 -2.48 -0.46
CA PHE A 116 2.78 -3.07 0.67
C PHE A 116 3.73 -3.69 1.70
N GLU A 117 4.81 -4.32 1.23
CA GLU A 117 5.90 -4.80 2.09
C GLU A 117 6.56 -3.65 2.86
N SER A 118 6.87 -2.54 2.17
CA SER A 118 7.44 -1.34 2.80
C SER A 118 6.51 -0.77 3.88
N VAL A 119 5.20 -0.76 3.63
CA VAL A 119 4.19 -0.35 4.62
C VAL A 119 4.22 -1.26 5.85
N VAL A 120 4.26 -2.58 5.68
CA VAL A 120 4.34 -3.54 6.80
C VAL A 120 5.64 -3.35 7.57
N ALA A 121 6.77 -3.20 6.87
CA ALA A 121 8.09 -3.04 7.47
C ALA A 121 8.18 -1.77 8.32
N TYR A 122 7.78 -0.63 7.77
CA TYR A 122 7.77 0.62 8.53
C TYR A 122 6.74 0.62 9.65
N ARG A 123 5.57 -0.02 9.46
CA ARG A 123 4.59 -0.09 10.54
C ARG A 123 5.14 -0.87 11.72
N LYS A 124 5.88 -1.95 11.45
CA LYS A 124 6.58 -2.72 12.47
C LYS A 124 7.70 -1.91 13.12
N TYR A 125 8.47 -1.17 12.34
CA TYR A 125 9.56 -0.32 12.82
C TYR A 125 9.07 0.76 13.81
N TYR A 126 7.89 1.35 13.57
CA TYR A 126 7.27 2.34 14.44
C TYR A 126 6.35 1.75 15.53
N GLU A 127 6.20 0.42 15.58
CA GLU A 127 5.45 -0.27 16.62
C GLU A 127 6.28 -0.28 17.91
N LYS A 128 6.04 0.71 18.78
CA LYS A 128 6.46 0.71 20.18
C LYS A 128 5.29 0.32 21.06
#